data_AF-A0A1G7MUP9-F1
#
_entry.id   AF-A0A1G7MUP9-F1
#
_cell.length_a   1.000
_cell.length_b   1.000
_cell.length_c   1.000
_cell.angle_alpha   90.00
_cell.angle_beta   90.00
_cell.angle_gamma   90.00
#
_symmetry.space_group_name_H-M   'P 1'
#
loop_
_entity.id
_entity.type
_entity.pdbx_description
1 polymer ?
#
loop_
_entity_poly.entity_id
_entity_poly.type
_entity_poly.pdbx_seq_one_letter_code
_entity_poly.pdbx_strand_id
1 'polypeptide(L)'
;MEHELQTDRKSSILCAENASYWRETAIPLLENMLPQIIKDYYDINVASVCFNNEGHSNIICIITSEKGEKITFRIEPPFINSRKYDDFKRITINPKSFAVPMFCYHEKILPAPLNDFSIAGYNYIEGNTKYRWYEVPKDDDLKKIVKAYDELNENLRFIDTTNASVAYTERFNEELDAVIKHCNNICDKSIEATFNSRFNDFLANAKLLLANISRITKDLTPHYVHNDFQPGNILFNENDISGIIDFEDLTLGYTEIDTILSGFRIAKSNGSNTELNIDRICLKKFISHFPSAWKIFENYGYKFFLSFFALRESVRYMLSAINNLDVMRTNIGFLPCFLTVANYYHEPLRSLIIFNGRNLPDENKLRKIENNCDEIIFVQLYEPIDTTNSSIVAAKQYIECTTSKRFYLFPLFADNMPAYRLLLRLEILCPRFNNVYVSKETCKYHLSLPSKFVFHSFQPQQTNESKDDRSRALFITRAQPFHNGHLEIIEKALEKYDEVIVVLASAEASFTEDNPLTAAQRMEITNAVLWARHNGHFWIFPVAYNNYIAENMPELKLLCPDFNVVFSTNPVHAKMARLANIPSEMPKIKSDVRATTIRENVKKALPADSMMPREALQIFMKYKDQLI
;
A
#
# COMPACT_ATOMS: atom_id res chain seq x y z
N MET A 1 29.48 -17.16 -37.52
CA MET A 1 29.60 -15.68 -37.45
C MET A 1 28.30 -15.19 -36.83
N GLU A 2 28.44 -14.29 -35.85
CA GLU A 2 27.40 -13.76 -34.95
C GLU A 2 27.10 -14.57 -33.68
N HIS A 3 28.11 -14.58 -32.81
CA HIS A 3 28.06 -14.20 -31.39
C HIS A 3 26.92 -14.75 -30.50
N GLU A 4 26.95 -16.07 -30.26
CA GLU A 4 26.85 -16.58 -28.90
C GLU A 4 28.19 -16.26 -28.17
N LEU A 5 28.23 -15.14 -27.45
CA LEU A 5 29.19 -14.95 -26.35
C LEU A 5 28.42 -15.13 -25.04
N GLN A 6 28.01 -16.37 -24.76
CA GLN A 6 28.08 -16.86 -23.39
C GLN A 6 29.57 -16.99 -23.06
N THR A 7 30.18 -15.90 -22.57
CA THR A 7 31.47 -16.04 -21.90
C THR A 7 31.20 -16.56 -20.50
N ASP A 8 31.48 -17.85 -20.33
CA ASP A 8 32.11 -18.42 -19.14
C ASP A 8 33.09 -17.39 -18.54
N ARG A 9 32.63 -16.55 -17.60
CA ARG A 9 33.50 -15.85 -16.64
C ARG A 9 33.49 -16.63 -15.34
N LYS A 10 34.10 -17.81 -15.37
CA LYS A 10 34.65 -18.46 -14.18
C LYS A 10 36.08 -17.94 -13.96
N SER A 11 36.18 -16.74 -13.40
CA SER A 11 37.42 -16.16 -12.83
C SER A 11 37.00 -15.07 -11.84
N SER A 12 37.52 -14.92 -10.63
CA SER A 12 38.46 -15.72 -9.83
C SER A 12 38.30 -15.44 -8.32
N ILE A 13 37.22 -14.80 -7.87
CA ILE A 13 36.99 -14.48 -6.43
C ILE A 13 35.54 -14.74 -5.98
N LEU A 14 34.56 -14.70 -6.91
CA LEU A 14 33.14 -14.64 -6.58
C LEU A 14 32.38 -15.86 -7.10
N CYS A 15 32.56 -17.01 -6.45
CA CYS A 15 31.56 -18.09 -6.53
C CYS A 15 30.36 -17.70 -5.64
N ALA A 16 29.16 -18.07 -6.08
CA ALA A 16 27.85 -17.68 -5.51
C ALA A 16 27.66 -17.92 -4.00
N GLU A 17 28.57 -18.61 -3.32
CA GLU A 17 28.55 -18.81 -1.86
C GLU A 17 29.01 -17.58 -1.05
N ASN A 18 29.63 -16.56 -1.68
CA ASN A 18 30.31 -15.44 -0.98
C ASN A 18 29.75 -14.03 -1.27
N ALA A 19 28.52 -13.90 -1.79
CA ALA A 19 27.88 -12.60 -2.09
C ALA A 19 27.92 -11.60 -0.92
N SER A 20 27.67 -12.02 0.31
CA SER A 20 27.74 -11.13 1.49
C SER A 20 29.17 -10.77 1.93
N TYR A 21 30.19 -11.38 1.32
CA TYR A 21 31.60 -11.34 1.72
C TYR A 21 32.54 -10.79 0.63
N TRP A 22 31.99 -10.34 -0.51
CA TRP A 22 32.82 -9.85 -1.60
C TRP A 22 33.66 -8.64 -1.20
N ARG A 23 33.10 -7.72 -0.39
CA ARG A 23 33.85 -6.57 0.16
C ARG A 23 34.95 -7.01 1.11
N GLU A 24 34.66 -7.98 1.99
CA GLU A 24 35.65 -8.55 2.92
C GLU A 24 36.81 -9.24 2.17
N THR A 25 36.56 -9.72 0.94
CA THR A 25 37.59 -10.32 0.09
C THR A 25 38.31 -9.28 -0.79
N ALA A 26 37.59 -8.29 -1.31
CA ALA A 26 38.12 -7.29 -2.24
C ALA A 26 38.92 -6.19 -1.54
N ILE A 27 38.48 -5.71 -0.36
CA ILE A 27 39.15 -4.60 0.36
C ILE A 27 40.62 -4.95 0.71
N PRO A 28 40.96 -6.12 1.27
CA PRO A 28 42.36 -6.46 1.57
C PRO A 28 43.25 -6.54 0.32
N LEU A 29 42.69 -6.92 -0.83
CA LEU A 29 43.41 -6.91 -2.10
C LEU A 29 43.65 -5.47 -2.58
N LEU A 30 42.62 -4.63 -2.48
CA LEU A 30 42.68 -3.21 -2.85
C LEU A 30 43.66 -2.44 -1.95
N GLU A 31 43.70 -2.68 -0.64
CA GLU A 31 44.65 -2.02 0.28
C GLU A 31 46.09 -2.14 -0.18
N ASN A 32 46.46 -3.28 -0.78
CA ASN A 32 47.83 -3.53 -1.26
C ASN A 32 48.07 -3.00 -2.68
N MET A 33 47.08 -3.08 -3.56
CA MET A 33 47.25 -2.79 -5.00
C MET A 33 46.93 -1.34 -5.36
N LEU A 34 46.04 -0.67 -4.60
CA LEU A 34 45.46 0.61 -4.99
C LEU A 34 46.49 1.73 -5.16
N PRO A 35 47.51 1.92 -4.30
CA PRO A 35 48.52 2.96 -4.50
C PRO A 35 49.23 2.86 -5.85
N GLN A 36 49.60 1.65 -6.27
CA GLN A 36 50.26 1.41 -7.56
C GLN A 36 49.29 1.59 -8.72
N ILE A 37 48.06 1.09 -8.61
CA ILE A 37 47.02 1.26 -9.63
C ILE A 37 46.76 2.75 -9.89
N ILE A 38 46.64 3.54 -8.83
CA ILE A 38 46.33 4.96 -8.92
C ILE A 38 47.48 5.73 -9.57
N LYS A 39 48.72 5.35 -9.27
CA LYS A 39 49.90 5.87 -9.95
C LYS A 39 49.89 5.51 -11.44
N ASP A 40 49.67 4.25 -11.78
CA ASP A 40 49.72 3.76 -13.16
C ASP A 40 48.58 4.32 -14.01
N TYR A 41 47.40 4.52 -13.42
CA TYR A 41 46.21 4.93 -14.13
C TYR A 41 46.03 6.43 -14.20
N TYR A 42 46.42 7.15 -13.16
CA TYR A 42 46.07 8.56 -12.99
C TYR A 42 47.28 9.46 -12.72
N ASP A 43 48.49 8.90 -12.67
CA ASP A 43 49.75 9.62 -12.40
C ASP A 43 49.75 10.37 -11.06
N ILE A 44 49.12 9.77 -10.04
CA ILE A 44 49.04 10.33 -8.68
C ILE A 44 49.94 9.51 -7.75
N ASN A 45 50.92 10.17 -7.13
CA ASN A 45 51.69 9.56 -6.03
C ASN A 45 50.85 9.60 -4.74
N VAL A 46 50.53 8.44 -4.20
CA VAL A 46 49.62 8.26 -3.07
C VAL A 46 50.39 8.30 -1.75
N ALA A 47 50.01 9.22 -0.85
CA ALA A 47 50.51 9.28 0.52
C ALA A 47 49.70 8.39 1.48
N SER A 48 48.37 8.36 1.32
CA SER A 48 47.50 7.51 2.13
C SER A 48 46.20 7.16 1.41
N VAL A 49 45.62 6.03 1.80
CA VAL A 49 44.31 5.54 1.37
C VAL A 49 43.44 5.33 2.61
N CYS A 50 42.22 5.85 2.59
CA CYS A 50 41.22 5.62 3.61
C CYS A 50 39.97 5.01 2.99
N PHE A 51 39.56 3.82 3.42
CA PHE A 51 38.34 3.16 2.93
C PHE A 51 37.13 3.58 3.75
N ASN A 52 36.03 3.91 3.06
CA ASN A 52 34.72 4.06 3.68
C ASN A 52 33.93 2.75 3.53
N ASN A 53 33.69 2.09 4.67
CA ASN A 53 33.10 0.75 4.73
C ASN A 53 31.57 0.75 4.95
N GLU A 54 30.92 1.90 4.87
CA GLU A 54 29.52 2.03 5.30
C GLU A 54 28.48 1.83 4.17
N GLY A 55 28.93 1.73 2.92
CA GLY A 55 28.06 1.48 1.76
C GLY A 55 27.78 -0.01 1.51
N HIS A 56 26.76 -0.31 0.69
CA HIS A 56 26.39 -1.69 0.31
C HIS A 56 26.69 -2.03 -1.16
N SER A 57 26.68 -1.04 -2.06
CA SER A 57 26.83 -1.22 -3.52
C SER A 57 28.28 -1.12 -3.99
N ASN A 58 29.02 -0.10 -3.55
CA ASN A 58 30.37 0.21 -4.06
C ASN A 58 31.39 0.39 -2.93
N ILE A 59 32.67 0.20 -3.25
CA ILE A 59 33.77 0.54 -2.34
C ILE A 59 34.16 1.98 -2.62
N ILE A 60 34.08 2.84 -1.60
CA ILE A 60 34.53 4.23 -1.67
C ILE A 60 35.83 4.33 -0.91
N CYS A 61 36.84 4.97 -1.50
CA CYS A 61 38.09 5.28 -0.84
C CYS A 61 38.52 6.73 -1.09
N ILE A 62 39.11 7.34 -0.07
CA ILE A 62 39.67 8.69 -0.14
C ILE A 62 41.18 8.54 -0.24
N ILE A 63 41.74 9.09 -1.30
CA ILE A 63 43.18 9.11 -1.57
C ILE A 63 43.71 10.48 -1.23
N THR A 64 44.74 10.52 -0.39
CA THR A 64 45.55 11.73 -0.19
C THR A 64 46.84 11.59 -0.99
N SER A 65 47.10 12.51 -1.90
CA SER A 65 48.35 12.53 -2.67
C SER A 65 49.53 13.01 -1.81
N GLU A 66 50.76 12.74 -2.23
CA GLU A 66 51.97 13.30 -1.59
C GLU A 66 52.01 14.83 -1.59
N LYS A 67 51.25 15.47 -2.48
CA LYS A 67 51.07 16.93 -2.52
C LYS A 67 49.98 17.43 -1.56
N GLY A 68 49.29 16.53 -0.85
CA GLY A 68 48.22 16.85 0.09
C GLY A 68 46.84 17.00 -0.53
N GLU A 69 46.68 16.75 -1.84
CA GLU A 69 45.39 16.81 -2.51
C GLU A 69 44.56 15.57 -2.16
N LYS A 70 43.27 15.76 -1.87
CA LYS A 70 42.33 14.66 -1.60
C LYS A 70 41.44 14.40 -2.81
N ILE A 71 41.27 13.13 -3.14
CA ILE A 71 40.46 12.66 -4.26
C ILE A 71 39.61 11.48 -3.79
N THR A 72 38.34 11.46 -4.15
CA THR A 72 37.44 10.34 -3.83
C THR A 72 37.45 9.37 -5.00
N PHE A 73 37.86 8.13 -4.77
CA PHE A 73 37.76 7.05 -5.75
C PHE A 73 36.61 6.11 -5.38
N ARG A 74 35.87 5.71 -6.41
CA ARG A 74 34.78 4.74 -6.31
C ARG A 74 35.16 3.52 -7.13
N ILE A 75 34.96 2.35 -6.53
CA ILE A 75 35.25 1.04 -7.12
C ILE A 75 33.94 0.27 -7.22
N GLU A 76 33.57 -0.08 -8.45
CA GLU A 76 32.29 -0.71 -8.77
C GLU A 76 32.48 -2.19 -9.16
N PRO A 77 31.65 -3.11 -8.64
CA PRO A 77 31.65 -4.51 -9.07
C PRO A 77 30.98 -4.71 -10.46
N PRO A 78 31.33 -5.78 -11.19
CA PRO A 78 30.87 -6.03 -12.57
C PRO A 78 29.36 -6.15 -12.77
N PHE A 79 28.61 -6.43 -11.70
CA PHE A 79 27.18 -6.73 -11.76
C PHE A 79 26.30 -5.48 -11.57
N ILE A 80 26.88 -4.35 -11.18
CA ILE A 80 26.15 -3.07 -11.15
C ILE A 80 26.11 -2.55 -12.58
N ASN A 81 24.89 -2.50 -13.13
CA ASN A 81 24.65 -2.19 -14.53
C ASN A 81 25.15 -0.77 -14.86
N SER A 82 26.31 -0.68 -15.53
CA SER A 82 27.02 0.55 -15.88
C SER A 82 26.19 1.57 -16.66
N ARG A 83 25.07 1.16 -17.26
CA ARG A 83 24.11 2.07 -17.92
C ARG A 83 23.41 3.05 -16.98
N LYS A 84 23.21 2.74 -15.68
CA LYS A 84 22.56 3.68 -14.74
C LYS A 84 23.37 4.97 -14.55
N TYR A 85 24.69 4.86 -14.68
CA TYR A 85 25.64 5.88 -14.28
C TYR A 85 26.12 6.78 -15.44
N ASP A 86 25.89 6.36 -16.68
CA ASP A 86 26.26 7.13 -17.88
C ASP A 86 25.47 8.43 -18.00
N ASP A 87 24.22 8.49 -17.50
CA ASP A 87 23.42 9.71 -17.49
C ASP A 87 24.00 10.73 -16.51
N PHE A 88 24.34 10.34 -15.27
CA PHE A 88 24.98 11.24 -14.30
C PHE A 88 26.30 11.82 -14.83
N LYS A 89 27.14 11.01 -15.49
CA LYS A 89 28.39 11.47 -16.12
C LYS A 89 28.21 12.57 -17.16
N ARG A 90 27.00 12.71 -17.73
CA ARG A 90 26.67 13.69 -18.78
C ARG A 90 25.91 14.91 -18.25
N ILE A 91 25.53 14.89 -16.99
CA ILE A 91 24.68 15.89 -16.37
C ILE A 91 25.52 16.81 -15.49
N THR A 92 25.42 18.11 -15.74
CA THR A 92 26.03 19.13 -14.88
C THR A 92 25.02 19.57 -13.83
N ILE A 93 25.30 19.30 -12.55
CA ILE A 93 24.55 19.79 -11.40
C ILE A 93 25.46 20.77 -10.67
N ASN A 94 25.02 22.02 -10.46
CA ASN A 94 25.86 23.05 -9.86
C ASN A 94 25.07 23.88 -8.84
N PRO A 95 24.77 23.32 -7.66
CA PRO A 95 24.10 24.05 -6.60
C PRO A 95 25.00 25.18 -6.08
N LYS A 96 24.39 26.26 -5.61
CA LYS A 96 25.08 27.42 -5.01
C LYS A 96 25.47 27.16 -3.56
N SER A 97 24.65 26.41 -2.83
CA SER A 97 24.80 26.29 -1.37
C SER A 97 25.63 25.08 -0.91
N PHE A 98 25.91 24.11 -1.78
CA PHE A 98 26.62 22.88 -1.44
C PHE A 98 27.30 22.26 -2.67
N ALA A 99 28.29 21.38 -2.44
CA ALA A 99 28.99 20.68 -3.51
C ALA A 99 28.31 19.34 -3.87
N VAL A 100 28.51 18.89 -5.10
CA VAL A 100 28.12 17.55 -5.59
C VAL A 100 29.34 16.85 -6.19
N PRO A 101 29.37 15.51 -6.26
CA PRO A 101 30.45 14.78 -6.88
C PRO A 101 30.61 15.19 -8.35
N MET A 102 31.81 15.66 -8.68
CA MET A 102 32.25 16.01 -10.02
C MET A 102 33.28 15.00 -10.47
N PHE A 103 33.07 14.47 -11.67
CA PHE A 103 33.99 13.52 -12.28
C PHE A 103 35.33 14.20 -12.59
N CYS A 104 36.42 13.70 -12.01
CA CYS A 104 37.76 14.23 -12.21
C CYS A 104 38.62 13.31 -13.08
N TYR A 105 38.43 11.98 -12.98
CA TYR A 105 39.28 11.00 -13.63
C TYR A 105 38.47 9.90 -14.33
N HIS A 106 38.83 9.63 -15.59
CA HIS A 106 38.18 8.62 -16.42
C HIS A 106 38.11 7.23 -15.77
N GLU A 107 36.99 6.55 -16.00
CA GLU A 107 36.78 5.20 -15.50
C GLU A 107 37.75 4.22 -16.15
N LYS A 108 38.32 3.32 -15.35
CA LYS A 108 39.22 2.26 -15.82
C LYS A 108 38.85 0.93 -15.19
N ILE A 109 39.12 -0.15 -15.90
CA ILE A 109 38.98 -1.52 -15.37
C ILE A 109 40.21 -1.82 -14.51
N LEU A 110 40.01 -2.43 -13.33
CA LEU A 110 41.12 -2.80 -12.45
C LEU A 110 41.96 -3.95 -13.04
N PRO A 111 43.23 -4.14 -12.61
CA PRO A 111 44.02 -5.30 -13.00
C PRO A 111 43.59 -6.58 -12.25
N ALA A 112 44.07 -7.74 -12.73
CA ALA A 112 43.85 -9.02 -12.05
C ALA A 112 44.39 -8.99 -10.60
N PRO A 113 43.71 -9.62 -9.61
CA PRO A 113 42.56 -10.52 -9.76
C PRO A 113 41.18 -9.84 -9.75
N LEU A 114 41.11 -8.50 -9.80
CA LEU A 114 39.88 -7.70 -9.76
C LEU A 114 39.48 -7.15 -11.14
N ASN A 115 39.86 -7.81 -12.23
CA ASN A 115 39.67 -7.33 -13.61
C ASN A 115 38.23 -7.27 -14.12
N ASP A 116 37.27 -7.60 -13.27
CA ASP A 116 35.85 -7.39 -13.50
C ASP A 116 35.32 -6.12 -12.81
N PHE A 117 36.12 -5.46 -11.96
CA PHE A 117 35.77 -4.22 -11.28
C PHE A 117 36.23 -3.00 -12.07
N SER A 118 35.51 -1.89 -11.93
CA SER A 118 35.94 -0.58 -12.44
C SER A 118 36.26 0.40 -11.33
N ILE A 119 37.07 1.41 -11.65
CA ILE A 119 37.44 2.51 -10.76
C ILE A 119 37.27 3.85 -11.46
N ALA A 120 36.69 4.82 -10.74
CA ALA A 120 36.50 6.19 -11.20
C ALA A 120 36.86 7.20 -10.09
N GLY A 121 37.38 8.37 -10.48
CA GLY A 121 37.82 9.40 -9.53
C GLY A 121 36.98 10.67 -9.59
N TYR A 122 36.68 11.22 -8.42
CA TYR A 122 35.83 12.40 -8.18
C TYR A 122 36.53 13.40 -7.27
N ASN A 123 36.08 14.65 -7.33
CA ASN A 123 36.51 15.65 -6.37
C ASN A 123 36.20 15.18 -4.94
N TYR A 124 37.11 15.48 -4.02
CA TYR A 124 36.83 15.31 -2.60
C TYR A 124 35.94 16.47 -2.13
N ILE A 125 34.83 16.14 -1.47
CA ILE A 125 33.95 17.11 -0.83
C ILE A 125 34.21 17.06 0.66
N GLU A 126 34.58 18.21 1.23
CA GLU A 126 34.86 18.30 2.66
C GLU A 126 33.58 18.19 3.48
N GLY A 127 33.59 17.34 4.51
CA GLY A 127 32.47 17.16 5.43
C GLY A 127 32.30 15.69 5.84
N ASN A 128 31.39 15.44 6.77
CA ASN A 128 31.04 14.10 7.24
C ASN A 128 29.52 13.94 7.34
N THR A 129 29.03 12.71 7.24
CA THR A 129 27.62 12.40 7.48
C THR A 129 27.31 12.59 8.97
N LYS A 130 26.37 13.47 9.29
CA LYS A 130 25.95 13.73 10.69
C LYS A 130 24.95 12.69 11.22
N TYR A 131 24.20 12.06 10.31
CA TYR A 131 23.13 11.12 10.60
C TYR A 131 23.30 9.88 9.74
N ARG A 132 23.03 8.70 10.31
CA ARG A 132 22.88 7.45 9.57
C ARG A 132 21.54 7.44 8.83
N TRP A 133 21.39 6.52 7.88
CA TRP A 133 20.14 6.33 7.13
C TRP A 133 18.94 5.92 8.01
N TYR A 134 19.17 5.56 9.27
CA TYR A 134 18.16 5.20 10.26
C TYR A 134 18.05 6.19 11.43
N GLU A 135 18.70 7.34 11.35
CA GLU A 135 18.65 8.38 12.37
C GLU A 135 17.84 9.58 11.88
N VAL A 136 16.89 10.02 12.70
CA VAL A 136 16.03 11.16 12.37
C VAL A 136 16.80 12.47 12.62
N PRO A 137 16.89 13.38 11.63
CA PRO A 137 17.53 14.67 11.82
C PRO A 137 16.83 15.54 12.87
N LYS A 138 17.61 16.32 13.62
CA LYS A 138 17.08 17.36 14.52
C LYS A 138 16.39 18.47 13.74
N ASP A 139 15.44 19.16 14.36
CA ASP A 139 14.61 20.19 13.71
C ASP A 139 15.41 21.29 12.97
N ASP A 140 16.53 21.75 13.52
CA ASP A 140 17.33 22.78 12.87
C ASP A 140 18.11 22.27 11.67
N ASP A 141 18.61 21.03 11.71
CA ASP A 141 19.24 20.39 10.56
C ASP A 141 18.19 20.02 9.50
N LEU A 142 16.99 19.60 9.91
CA LEU A 142 15.89 19.28 9.00
C LEU A 142 15.53 20.49 8.12
N LYS A 143 15.49 21.71 8.67
CA LYS A 143 15.28 22.93 7.89
C LYS A 143 16.36 23.14 6.82
N LYS A 144 17.62 22.84 7.14
CA LYS A 144 18.74 22.94 6.20
C LYS A 144 18.63 21.88 5.11
N ILE A 145 18.28 20.65 5.49
CA ILE A 145 18.06 19.53 4.58
C ILE A 145 16.92 19.84 3.60
N VAL A 146 15.81 20.38 4.08
CA VAL A 146 14.68 20.81 3.22
C VAL A 146 15.15 21.84 2.19
N LYS A 147 15.91 22.86 2.63
CA LYS A 147 16.42 23.89 1.72
C LYS A 147 17.39 23.32 0.68
N ALA A 148 18.31 22.45 1.09
CA ALA A 148 19.26 21.82 0.18
C ALA A 148 18.56 20.88 -0.83
N TYR A 149 17.53 20.15 -0.38
CA TYR A 149 16.72 19.30 -1.25
C TYR A 149 15.91 20.10 -2.27
N ASP A 150 15.34 21.24 -1.87
CA ASP A 150 14.63 22.14 -2.78
C ASP A 150 15.56 22.69 -3.86
N GLU A 151 16.73 23.21 -3.46
CA GLU A 151 17.76 23.71 -4.38
C GLU A 151 18.29 22.60 -5.31
N LEU A 152 18.46 21.37 -4.80
CA LEU A 152 18.83 20.23 -5.63
C LEU A 152 17.77 19.97 -6.71
N ASN A 153 16.50 19.92 -6.33
CA ASN A 153 15.40 19.69 -7.27
C ASN A 153 15.27 20.82 -8.30
N GLU A 154 15.51 22.07 -7.91
CA GLU A 154 15.57 23.18 -8.86
C GLU A 154 16.66 22.93 -9.92
N ASN A 155 17.88 22.56 -9.51
CA ASN A 155 18.96 22.23 -10.44
C ASN A 155 18.57 21.06 -11.36
N LEU A 156 17.96 20.00 -10.80
CA LEU A 156 17.60 18.81 -11.56
C LEU A 156 16.48 19.04 -12.58
N ARG A 157 15.56 19.97 -12.31
CA ARG A 157 14.44 20.30 -13.21
C ARG A 157 14.88 20.93 -14.53
N PHE A 158 16.01 21.63 -14.56
CA PHE A 158 16.51 22.32 -15.74
C PHE A 158 17.41 21.46 -16.63
N ILE A 159 17.65 20.20 -16.26
CA ILE A 159 18.40 19.25 -17.08
C ILE A 159 17.53 18.82 -18.26
N ASP A 160 18.12 18.82 -19.46
CA ASP A 160 17.46 18.35 -20.68
C ASP A 160 17.09 16.86 -20.58
N THR A 161 15.82 16.55 -20.81
CA THR A 161 15.25 15.19 -20.77
C THR A 161 15.07 14.57 -22.17
N THR A 162 15.41 15.29 -23.24
CA THR A 162 15.14 14.87 -24.64
C THR A 162 15.86 13.57 -25.04
N ASN A 163 16.98 13.23 -24.39
CA ASN A 163 17.74 12.00 -24.61
C ASN A 163 17.63 10.98 -23.46
N ALA A 164 16.74 11.19 -22.49
CA ALA A 164 16.63 10.32 -21.32
C ALA A 164 16.11 8.93 -21.72
N SER A 165 16.72 7.88 -21.15
CA SER A 165 16.17 6.52 -21.24
C SER A 165 14.88 6.42 -20.41
N VAL A 166 13.91 5.68 -20.95
CA VAL A 166 12.59 5.24 -20.41
C VAL A 166 12.12 5.80 -19.05
N ALA A 167 10.87 6.27 -19.01
CA ALA A 167 10.21 6.85 -17.84
C ALA A 167 10.14 5.91 -16.61
N TYR A 168 10.22 6.51 -15.41
CA TYR A 168 10.21 5.90 -14.07
C TYR A 168 9.35 4.64 -13.87
N THR A 169 8.09 4.66 -14.33
CA THR A 169 7.15 3.55 -14.11
C THR A 169 7.46 2.34 -14.96
N GLU A 170 7.93 2.52 -16.20
CA GLU A 170 8.31 1.41 -17.08
C GLU A 170 9.54 0.68 -16.51
N ARG A 171 10.53 1.45 -16.04
CA ARG A 171 11.74 0.89 -15.41
C ARG A 171 11.44 0.09 -14.14
N PHE A 172 10.58 0.60 -13.25
CA PHE A 172 10.24 -0.15 -12.04
C PHE A 172 9.44 -1.43 -12.34
N ASN A 173 8.62 -1.43 -13.40
CA ASN A 173 7.95 -2.64 -13.86
C ASN A 173 8.96 -3.69 -14.35
N GLU A 174 9.99 -3.29 -15.11
CA GLU A 174 11.08 -4.18 -15.53
C GLU A 174 11.84 -4.77 -14.34
N GLU A 175 12.14 -3.93 -13.33
CA GLU A 175 12.78 -4.36 -12.07
C GLU A 175 11.91 -5.39 -11.33
N LEU A 176 10.59 -5.17 -11.25
CA LEU A 176 9.66 -6.12 -10.62
C LEU A 176 9.52 -7.42 -11.44
N ASP A 177 9.52 -7.35 -12.76
CA ASP A 177 9.47 -8.53 -13.63
C ASP A 177 10.74 -9.38 -13.50
N ALA A 178 11.91 -8.73 -13.38
CA ALA A 178 13.17 -9.42 -13.09
C ALA A 178 13.11 -10.14 -11.74
N VAL A 179 12.55 -9.50 -10.70
CA VAL A 179 12.30 -10.14 -9.41
C VAL A 179 11.39 -11.36 -9.58
N ILE A 180 10.25 -11.24 -10.24
CA ILE A 180 9.29 -12.34 -10.45
C ILE A 180 9.97 -13.53 -11.14
N LYS A 181 10.86 -13.28 -12.10
CA LYS A 181 11.52 -14.32 -12.89
C LYS A 181 12.67 -15.00 -12.13
N HIS A 182 13.38 -14.28 -11.28
CA HIS A 182 14.66 -14.70 -10.73
C HIS A 182 14.72 -14.81 -9.20
N CYS A 183 13.64 -14.53 -8.46
CA CYS A 183 13.62 -14.57 -7.00
C CYS A 183 13.63 -15.99 -6.38
N ASN A 184 13.89 -17.05 -7.15
CA ASN A 184 14.00 -18.39 -6.57
C ASN A 184 15.36 -18.53 -5.89
N ASN A 185 15.36 -18.98 -4.62
CA ASN A 185 16.56 -19.24 -3.82
C ASN A 185 17.44 -18.01 -3.49
N ILE A 186 16.86 -16.80 -3.43
CA ILE A 186 17.57 -15.56 -3.05
C ILE A 186 17.51 -15.25 -1.54
N CYS A 187 16.84 -16.11 -0.77
CA CYS A 187 16.59 -15.94 0.66
C CYS A 187 17.52 -16.82 1.49
N ASP A 188 17.96 -16.30 2.63
CA ASP A 188 18.48 -17.13 3.70
C ASP A 188 17.39 -18.04 4.28
N LYS A 189 17.77 -19.23 4.78
CA LYS A 189 16.86 -20.22 5.39
C LYS A 189 15.98 -19.62 6.51
N SER A 190 16.47 -18.61 7.21
CA SER A 190 15.75 -17.93 8.29
C SER A 190 14.47 -17.21 7.84
N ILE A 191 14.37 -16.77 6.59
CA ILE A 191 13.21 -16.02 6.08
C ILE A 191 12.47 -16.73 4.94
N GLU A 192 13.02 -17.81 4.40
CA GLU A 192 12.51 -18.55 3.24
C GLU A 192 11.03 -18.95 3.38
N ALA A 193 10.64 -19.52 4.53
CA ALA A 193 9.25 -19.93 4.77
C ALA A 193 8.27 -18.74 4.76
N THR A 194 8.66 -17.62 5.37
CA THR A 194 7.83 -16.40 5.43
C THR A 194 7.75 -15.74 4.05
N PHE A 195 8.88 -15.66 3.33
CA PHE A 195 8.93 -15.12 1.98
C PHE A 195 7.99 -15.92 1.06
N ASN A 196 8.18 -17.24 0.97
CA ASN A 196 7.41 -18.11 0.08
C ASN A 196 5.91 -18.07 0.38
N SER A 197 5.51 -18.09 1.66
CA SER A 197 4.09 -18.07 2.05
C SER A 197 3.39 -16.73 1.75
N ARG A 198 4.12 -15.62 1.66
CA ARG A 198 3.57 -14.27 1.50
C ARG A 198 3.88 -13.63 0.15
N PHE A 199 4.70 -14.24 -0.70
CA PHE A 199 5.13 -13.66 -1.97
C PHE A 199 3.97 -13.37 -2.93
N ASN A 200 2.96 -14.25 -2.99
CA ASN A 200 1.77 -14.00 -3.81
C ASN A 200 0.97 -12.77 -3.33
N ASP A 201 0.89 -12.55 -2.02
CA ASP A 201 0.25 -11.35 -1.46
C ASP A 201 1.05 -10.10 -1.81
N PHE A 202 2.37 -10.18 -1.68
CA PHE A 202 3.29 -9.12 -2.07
C PHE A 202 3.09 -8.73 -3.54
N LEU A 203 3.05 -9.70 -4.46
CA LEU A 203 2.87 -9.45 -5.89
C LEU A 203 1.49 -8.84 -6.21
N ALA A 204 0.42 -9.35 -5.58
CA ALA A 204 -0.91 -8.79 -5.77
C ALA A 204 -0.97 -7.32 -5.33
N ASN A 205 -0.37 -7.00 -4.18
CA ASN A 205 -0.34 -5.65 -3.64
C ASN A 205 0.61 -4.72 -4.41
N ALA A 206 1.74 -5.23 -4.91
CA ALA A 206 2.66 -4.49 -5.76
C ALA A 206 1.93 -3.96 -7.02
N LYS A 207 1.15 -4.82 -7.69
CA LYS A 207 0.36 -4.43 -8.87
C LYS A 207 -0.65 -3.33 -8.54
N LEU A 208 -1.33 -3.41 -7.39
CA LEU A 208 -2.29 -2.39 -6.95
C LEU A 208 -1.61 -1.04 -6.65
N LEU A 209 -0.48 -1.07 -5.94
CA LEU A 209 0.31 0.13 -5.63
C LEU A 209 0.79 0.81 -6.91
N LEU A 210 1.29 0.04 -7.88
CA LEU A 210 1.76 0.57 -9.16
C LEU A 210 0.65 1.12 -10.04
N ALA A 211 -0.53 0.48 -10.05
CA ALA A 211 -1.70 1.01 -10.75
C ALA A 211 -2.12 2.38 -10.20
N ASN A 212 -2.08 2.56 -8.87
CA ASN A 212 -2.39 3.85 -8.25
C ASN A 212 -1.32 4.91 -8.48
N ILE A 213 -0.03 4.55 -8.42
CA ILE A 213 1.04 5.48 -8.79
C ILE A 213 0.88 5.94 -10.23
N SER A 214 0.58 5.03 -11.15
CA SER A 214 0.32 5.37 -12.56
C SER A 214 -0.86 6.34 -12.73
N ARG A 215 -1.91 6.24 -11.89
CA ARG A 215 -3.02 7.20 -11.87
C ARG A 215 -2.59 8.56 -11.32
N ILE A 216 -1.77 8.59 -10.26
CA ILE A 216 -1.25 9.82 -9.64
C ILE A 216 -0.36 10.58 -10.63
N THR A 217 0.52 9.86 -11.32
CA THR A 217 1.57 10.46 -12.15
C THR A 217 1.13 10.77 -13.57
N LYS A 218 -0.10 10.39 -13.94
CA LYS A 218 -0.66 10.57 -15.30
C LYS A 218 -0.57 12.02 -15.80
N ASP A 219 -0.79 12.98 -14.90
CA ASP A 219 -0.82 14.40 -15.22
C ASP A 219 0.43 15.15 -14.71
N LEU A 220 1.46 14.43 -14.26
CA LEU A 220 2.71 15.01 -13.78
C LEU A 220 3.79 15.02 -14.87
N THR A 221 4.67 16.01 -14.81
CA THR A 221 5.81 16.12 -15.74
C THR A 221 7.04 15.44 -15.14
N PRO A 222 7.71 14.53 -15.86
CA PRO A 222 8.91 13.88 -15.37
C PRO A 222 10.15 14.78 -15.48
N HIS A 223 11.02 14.73 -14.48
CA HIS A 223 12.32 15.40 -14.38
C HIS A 223 13.36 14.44 -13.79
N TYR A 224 14.65 14.77 -13.87
CA TYR A 224 15.64 14.00 -13.11
C TYR A 224 15.38 14.14 -11.60
N VAL A 225 15.51 13.04 -10.88
CA VAL A 225 15.35 12.97 -9.42
C VAL A 225 16.48 12.17 -8.81
N HIS A 226 16.91 12.53 -7.60
CA HIS A 226 18.02 11.87 -6.91
C HIS A 226 17.69 10.42 -6.55
N ASN A 227 16.40 10.12 -6.27
CA ASN A 227 15.87 8.76 -6.08
C ASN A 227 16.32 8.01 -4.81
N ASP A 228 17.44 8.42 -4.20
CA ASP A 228 17.96 7.92 -2.92
C ASP A 228 18.43 9.06 -1.97
N PHE A 229 17.67 10.15 -1.90
CA PHE A 229 17.98 11.25 -0.97
C PHE A 229 17.63 10.85 0.47
N GLN A 230 18.67 10.70 1.30
CA GLN A 230 18.57 10.23 2.69
C GLN A 230 19.66 10.85 3.57
N PRO A 231 19.52 10.84 4.92
CA PRO A 231 20.47 11.51 5.80
C PRO A 231 21.93 11.03 5.66
N GLY A 232 22.14 9.75 5.35
CA GLY A 232 23.46 9.18 5.10
C GLY A 232 24.16 9.67 3.83
N ASN A 233 23.44 10.38 2.95
CA ASN A 233 23.95 10.93 1.69
C ASN A 233 24.16 12.46 1.77
N ILE A 234 24.11 13.04 2.98
CA ILE A 234 24.25 14.47 3.22
C ILE A 234 25.49 14.73 4.09
N LEU A 235 26.44 15.46 3.53
CA LEU A 235 27.67 15.85 4.21
C LEU A 235 27.48 17.19 4.92
N PHE A 236 27.96 17.25 6.15
CA PHE A 236 28.01 18.47 6.95
C PHE A 236 29.47 18.86 7.17
N ASN A 237 29.75 20.15 7.00
CA ASN A 237 30.97 20.76 7.52
C ASN A 237 30.57 21.77 8.61
N GLU A 238 31.14 21.61 9.80
CA GLU A 238 30.71 22.29 11.01
C GLU A 238 29.20 22.13 11.25
N ASN A 239 28.40 23.15 10.94
CA ASN A 239 26.95 23.16 11.12
C ASN A 239 26.17 23.25 9.80
N ASP A 240 26.82 23.44 8.65
CA ASP A 240 26.15 23.63 7.37
C ASP A 240 26.35 22.45 6.43
N ILE A 241 25.42 22.27 5.50
CA ILE A 241 25.50 21.23 4.48
C ILE A 241 26.60 21.61 3.52
N SER A 242 27.63 20.78 3.42
CA SER A 242 28.77 21.01 2.53
C SER A 242 28.62 20.24 1.23
N GLY A 243 27.86 19.14 1.21
CA GLY A 243 27.58 18.42 -0.02
C GLY A 243 26.49 17.37 0.07
N ILE A 244 26.02 16.97 -1.10
CA ILE A 244 25.12 15.83 -1.29
C ILE A 244 25.84 14.84 -2.20
N ILE A 245 25.76 13.54 -1.89
CA ILE A 245 26.49 12.47 -2.57
C ILE A 245 25.54 11.35 -3.00
N ASP A 246 26.07 10.31 -3.66
CA ASP A 246 25.34 9.08 -4.03
C ASP A 246 24.27 9.27 -5.12
N PHE A 247 24.68 9.86 -6.25
CA PHE A 247 23.84 10.11 -7.43
C PHE A 247 23.66 8.88 -8.35
N GLU A 248 23.94 7.67 -7.85
CA GLU A 248 23.97 6.44 -8.66
C GLU A 248 22.59 6.03 -9.18
N ASP A 249 21.56 6.34 -8.40
CA ASP A 249 20.17 6.07 -8.71
C ASP A 249 19.47 7.26 -9.38
N LEU A 250 20.23 8.30 -9.79
CA LEU A 250 19.71 9.43 -10.56
C LEU A 250 18.98 8.90 -11.80
N THR A 251 17.71 9.26 -11.94
CA THR A 251 16.85 8.75 -13.02
C THR A 251 15.78 9.77 -13.36
N LEU A 252 15.17 9.62 -14.54
CA LEU A 252 13.94 10.32 -14.87
C LEU A 252 12.80 9.82 -13.97
N GLY A 253 12.09 10.74 -13.33
CA GLY A 253 10.99 10.46 -12.40
C GLY A 253 10.15 11.69 -12.05
N TYR A 254 9.31 11.60 -11.03
CA TYR A 254 8.40 12.68 -10.65
C TYR A 254 8.85 13.30 -9.34
N THR A 255 9.17 14.58 -9.33
CA THR A 255 9.69 15.29 -8.15
C THR A 255 8.76 15.15 -6.95
N GLU A 256 7.44 15.15 -7.15
CA GLU A 256 6.44 14.98 -6.09
C GLU A 256 6.55 13.61 -5.42
N ILE A 257 6.71 12.55 -6.21
CA ILE A 257 6.84 11.18 -5.71
C ILE A 257 8.18 11.02 -5.00
N ASP A 258 9.28 11.50 -5.59
CA ASP A 258 10.60 11.44 -4.97
C ASP A 258 10.65 12.23 -3.65
N THR A 259 9.98 13.38 -3.57
CA THR A 259 9.85 14.17 -2.33
C THR A 259 9.17 13.37 -1.23
N ILE A 260 8.08 12.66 -1.54
CA ILE A 260 7.39 11.84 -0.55
C ILE A 260 8.30 10.69 -0.09
N LEU A 261 8.93 9.98 -1.01
CA LEU A 261 9.80 8.84 -0.70
C LEU A 261 11.06 9.27 0.09
N SER A 262 11.68 10.38 -0.28
CA SER A 262 12.80 11.00 0.45
C SER A 262 12.37 11.43 1.86
N GLY A 263 11.13 11.92 2.02
CA GLY A 263 10.54 12.15 3.33
C GLY A 263 10.48 10.89 4.19
N PHE A 264 10.10 9.74 3.62
CA PHE A 264 10.13 8.45 4.33
C PHE A 264 11.55 8.02 4.71
N ARG A 265 12.55 8.26 3.84
CA ARG A 265 13.97 7.98 4.16
C ARG A 265 14.49 8.85 5.30
N ILE A 266 14.19 10.15 5.27
CA ILE A 266 14.61 11.12 6.30
C ILE A 266 13.93 10.85 7.64
N ALA A 267 12.67 10.44 7.62
CA ALA A 267 11.89 10.18 8.82
C ALA A 267 12.08 8.76 9.38
N LYS A 268 12.87 7.90 8.74
CA LYS A 268 13.11 6.53 9.20
C LYS A 268 13.86 6.54 10.53
N SER A 269 13.26 5.95 11.57
CA SER A 269 13.70 6.18 12.95
C SER A 269 14.29 4.96 13.67
N ASN A 270 14.65 3.90 12.96
CA ASN A 270 15.42 2.78 13.50
C ASN A 270 15.98 1.91 12.36
N GLY A 271 17.17 1.35 12.57
CA GLY A 271 17.72 0.27 11.73
C GLY A 271 17.13 -1.10 12.07
N SER A 272 16.07 -1.13 12.88
CA SER A 272 15.46 -2.31 13.49
C SER A 272 14.98 -3.34 12.45
N ASN A 273 15.14 -4.61 12.82
CA ASN A 273 14.88 -5.79 12.00
C ASN A 273 13.44 -6.30 12.09
N THR A 274 12.62 -5.74 12.99
CA THR A 274 11.27 -6.26 13.27
C THR A 274 10.17 -5.43 12.62
N GLU A 275 10.28 -4.10 12.60
CA GLU A 275 9.24 -3.20 12.05
C GLU A 275 9.81 -1.95 11.39
N LEU A 276 9.11 -1.47 10.36
CA LEU A 276 9.43 -0.24 9.64
C LEU A 276 8.92 0.97 10.44
N ASN A 277 9.83 1.62 11.18
CA ASN A 277 9.50 2.77 12.03
C ASN A 277 9.76 4.09 11.31
N ILE A 278 8.72 4.92 11.24
CA ILE A 278 8.74 6.25 10.61
C ILE A 278 8.28 7.29 11.62
N ASP A 279 9.11 8.29 11.89
CA ASP A 279 8.74 9.47 12.67
C ASP A 279 7.74 10.31 11.87
N ARG A 280 6.46 10.20 12.24
CA ARG A 280 5.37 10.90 11.54
C ARG A 280 5.44 12.41 11.65
N ILE A 281 6.07 12.95 12.71
CA ILE A 281 6.23 14.39 12.90
C ILE A 281 7.29 14.92 11.95
N CYS A 282 8.45 14.25 11.89
CA CYS A 282 9.51 14.57 10.94
C CYS A 282 9.03 14.43 9.48
N LEU A 283 8.35 13.32 9.15
CA LEU A 283 7.80 13.08 7.82
C LEU A 283 6.86 14.22 7.40
N LYS A 284 5.92 14.59 8.28
CA LYS A 284 4.96 15.65 8.01
C LYS A 284 5.68 16.99 7.83
N LYS A 285 6.61 17.33 8.73
CA LYS A 285 7.43 18.54 8.64
C LYS A 285 8.16 18.61 7.31
N PHE A 286 8.80 17.53 6.85
CA PHE A 286 9.52 17.52 5.58
C PHE A 286 8.58 17.74 4.38
N ILE A 287 7.58 16.87 4.19
CA ILE A 287 6.72 16.88 3.01
C ILE A 287 5.88 18.16 2.92
N SER A 288 5.45 18.74 4.05
CA SER A 288 4.61 19.95 4.05
C SER A 288 5.28 21.19 3.48
N HIS A 289 6.61 21.21 3.36
CA HIS A 289 7.32 22.31 2.67
C HIS A 289 7.11 22.30 1.16
N PHE A 290 6.62 21.19 0.59
CA PHE A 290 6.44 21.00 -0.85
C PHE A 290 4.95 20.86 -1.19
N PRO A 291 4.24 21.94 -1.57
CA PRO A 291 2.77 21.94 -1.66
C PRO A 291 2.18 20.87 -2.60
N SER A 292 2.80 20.63 -3.76
CA SER A 292 2.34 19.62 -4.73
C SER A 292 2.45 18.21 -4.16
N ALA A 293 3.59 17.88 -3.53
CA ALA A 293 3.81 16.60 -2.88
C ALA A 293 2.89 16.42 -1.67
N TRP A 294 2.73 17.47 -0.85
CA TRP A 294 1.84 17.47 0.30
C TRP A 294 0.38 17.18 -0.07
N LYS A 295 -0.14 17.84 -1.12
CA LYS A 295 -1.51 17.61 -1.61
C LYS A 295 -1.71 16.16 -2.06
N ILE A 296 -0.74 15.58 -2.77
CA ILE A 296 -0.77 14.18 -3.17
C ILE A 296 -0.75 13.26 -1.94
N PHE A 297 0.14 13.56 -0.97
CA PHE A 297 0.26 12.80 0.27
C PHE A 297 -1.03 12.83 1.11
N GLU A 298 -1.70 13.97 1.23
CA GLU A 298 -2.98 14.09 1.94
C GLU A 298 -4.12 13.32 1.26
N ASN A 299 -4.15 13.32 -0.07
CA ASN A 299 -5.21 12.66 -0.84
C ASN A 299 -5.16 11.13 -0.74
N TYR A 300 -3.97 10.53 -0.78
CA TYR A 300 -3.80 9.06 -0.78
C TYR A 300 -3.42 8.50 0.60
N GLY A 301 -2.87 9.34 1.48
CA GLY A 301 -2.62 9.04 2.87
C GLY A 301 -1.33 8.26 3.15
N TYR A 302 -0.94 8.28 4.43
CA TYR A 302 0.29 7.68 4.94
C TYR A 302 0.45 6.19 4.60
N LYS A 303 -0.61 5.38 4.76
CA LYS A 303 -0.54 3.92 4.58
C LYS A 303 -0.19 3.53 3.13
N PHE A 304 -0.75 4.25 2.16
CA PHE A 304 -0.45 4.04 0.74
C PHE A 304 1.03 4.32 0.47
N PHE A 305 1.53 5.50 0.84
CA PHE A 305 2.91 5.87 0.56
C PHE A 305 3.94 5.10 1.38
N LEU A 306 3.63 4.70 2.62
CA LEU A 306 4.47 3.78 3.39
C LEU A 306 4.63 2.45 2.66
N SER A 307 3.53 1.92 2.11
CA SER A 307 3.55 0.63 1.40
C SER A 307 4.23 0.76 0.04
N PHE A 308 4.09 1.88 -0.65
CA PHE A 308 4.82 2.14 -1.89
C PHE A 308 6.32 2.33 -1.65
N PHE A 309 6.71 3.06 -0.60
CA PHE A 309 8.10 3.15 -0.15
C PHE A 309 8.67 1.77 0.17
N ALA A 310 7.95 0.97 0.97
CA ALA A 310 8.36 -0.39 1.31
C ALA A 310 8.44 -1.31 0.08
N LEU A 311 7.59 -1.13 -0.94
CA LEU A 311 7.66 -1.87 -2.21
C LEU A 311 8.98 -1.59 -2.92
N ARG A 312 9.36 -0.32 -3.04
CA ARG A 312 10.62 0.05 -3.69
C ARG A 312 11.83 -0.50 -2.96
N GLU A 313 11.86 -0.37 -1.64
CA GLU A 313 12.96 -0.92 -0.83
C GLU A 313 13.01 -2.45 -0.95
N SER A 314 11.87 -3.14 -0.91
CA SER A 314 11.82 -4.61 -1.07
C SER A 314 12.37 -5.06 -2.41
N VAL A 315 11.98 -4.40 -3.51
CA VAL A 315 12.49 -4.70 -4.86
C VAL A 315 13.98 -4.43 -4.94
N ARG A 316 14.48 -3.33 -4.35
CA ARG A 316 15.91 -3.03 -4.29
C ARG A 316 16.71 -4.14 -3.58
N TYR A 317 16.25 -4.62 -2.43
CA TYR A 317 16.90 -5.75 -1.74
C TYR A 317 16.86 -7.05 -2.56
N MET A 318 15.72 -7.36 -3.19
CA MET A 318 15.59 -8.56 -4.03
C MET A 318 16.52 -8.52 -5.24
N LEU A 319 16.62 -7.38 -5.92
CA LEU A 319 17.55 -7.20 -7.04
C LEU A 319 19.02 -7.29 -6.59
N SER A 320 19.36 -6.73 -5.43
CA SER A 320 20.69 -6.87 -4.84
C SER A 320 21.04 -8.36 -4.65
N ALA A 321 20.09 -9.13 -4.12
CA ALA A 321 20.26 -10.56 -3.91
C ALA A 321 20.34 -11.38 -5.21
N ILE A 322 19.49 -11.08 -6.19
CA ILE A 322 19.53 -11.71 -7.52
C ILE A 322 20.90 -11.50 -8.20
N ASN A 323 21.50 -10.33 -7.99
CA ASN A 323 22.81 -9.98 -8.55
C ASN A 323 24.00 -10.44 -7.69
N ASN A 324 23.77 -11.26 -6.65
CA ASN A 324 24.80 -11.74 -5.73
C ASN A 324 25.60 -10.60 -5.05
N LEU A 325 24.95 -9.45 -4.79
CA LEU A 325 25.55 -8.33 -4.07
C LEU A 325 25.29 -8.40 -2.55
N ASP A 326 24.18 -9.02 -2.16
CA ASP A 326 23.82 -9.28 -0.76
C ASP A 326 22.95 -10.56 -0.66
N VAL A 327 22.60 -10.98 0.55
CA VAL A 327 21.65 -12.08 0.80
C VAL A 327 20.50 -11.57 1.64
N MET A 328 19.26 -11.87 1.24
CA MET A 328 18.09 -11.45 2.01
C MET A 328 18.03 -12.22 3.34
N ARG A 329 18.17 -11.48 4.43
CA ARG A 329 18.17 -11.98 5.82
C ARG A 329 17.32 -11.08 6.72
N THR A 330 17.02 -11.54 7.92
CA THR A 330 16.18 -10.77 8.87
C THR A 330 16.75 -9.39 9.19
N ASN A 331 18.08 -9.22 9.12
CA ASN A 331 18.78 -8.09 9.74
C ASN A 331 19.22 -6.95 8.81
N ILE A 332 18.66 -6.88 7.61
CA ILE A 332 18.98 -5.83 6.63
C ILE A 332 17.78 -4.93 6.31
N GLY A 333 16.68 -5.01 7.08
CA GLY A 333 15.48 -4.20 6.84
C GLY A 333 14.57 -4.66 5.69
N PHE A 334 14.95 -5.72 4.95
CA PHE A 334 14.13 -6.32 3.91
C PHE A 334 12.77 -6.82 4.44
N LEU A 335 12.80 -7.68 5.48
CA LEU A 335 11.60 -8.38 5.94
C LEU A 335 10.48 -7.42 6.40
N PRO A 336 10.75 -6.35 7.18
CA PRO A 336 9.74 -5.33 7.51
C PRO A 336 9.12 -4.66 6.28
N CYS A 337 9.93 -4.33 5.26
CA CYS A 337 9.42 -3.71 4.03
C CYS A 337 8.55 -4.70 3.25
N PHE A 338 9.03 -5.93 3.07
CA PHE A 338 8.32 -7.00 2.36
C PHE A 338 6.97 -7.28 3.01
N LEU A 339 6.93 -7.43 4.34
CA LEU A 339 5.68 -7.67 5.07
C LEU A 339 4.75 -6.46 5.05
N THR A 340 5.28 -5.23 5.06
CA THR A 340 4.46 -4.02 4.91
C THR A 340 3.68 -4.06 3.59
N VAL A 341 4.32 -4.47 2.50
CA VAL A 341 3.67 -4.62 1.19
C VAL A 341 2.73 -5.82 1.16
N ALA A 342 3.16 -6.99 1.66
CA ALA A 342 2.33 -8.20 1.69
C ALA A 342 1.07 -8.02 2.57
N ASN A 343 1.13 -7.15 3.57
CA ASN A 343 0.00 -6.77 4.43
C ASN A 343 -0.73 -5.50 3.94
N TYR A 344 -0.32 -4.91 2.82
CA TYR A 344 -0.99 -3.75 2.26
C TYR A 344 -2.42 -4.13 1.90
N TYR A 345 -3.37 -3.46 2.55
CA TYR A 345 -4.76 -3.54 2.17
C TYR A 345 -5.13 -2.23 1.48
N HIS A 346 -5.47 -2.33 0.20
CA HIS A 346 -6.03 -1.22 -0.57
C HIS A 346 -7.46 -0.95 -0.09
N GLU A 347 -7.71 0.21 0.53
CA GLU A 347 -9.09 0.65 0.75
C GLU A 347 -9.73 0.90 -0.63
N PRO A 348 -10.73 0.11 -1.05
CA PRO A 348 -11.29 0.24 -2.38
C PRO A 348 -11.94 1.61 -2.52
N LEU A 349 -11.72 2.25 -3.68
CA LEU A 349 -12.42 3.47 -4.07
C LEU A 349 -13.90 3.13 -4.25
N ARG A 350 -14.77 3.79 -3.49
CA ARG A 350 -16.22 3.52 -3.54
C ARG A 350 -17.01 4.71 -4.04
N SER A 351 -17.95 4.41 -4.93
CA SER A 351 -19.00 5.33 -5.36
C SER A 351 -20.31 4.96 -4.68
N LEU A 352 -21.01 5.94 -4.12
CA LEU A 352 -22.33 5.78 -3.53
C LEU A 352 -23.40 6.15 -4.55
N ILE A 353 -24.38 5.28 -4.76
CA ILE A 353 -25.55 5.50 -5.61
C ILE A 353 -26.80 5.45 -4.73
N ILE A 354 -27.53 6.56 -4.68
CA ILE A 354 -28.78 6.70 -3.94
C ILE A 354 -29.93 6.73 -4.95
N PHE A 355 -30.90 5.85 -4.75
CA PHE A 355 -32.07 5.72 -5.62
C PHE A 355 -33.35 5.49 -4.81
N ASN A 356 -34.51 5.70 -5.42
CA ASN A 356 -35.83 5.41 -4.82
C ASN A 356 -36.55 4.39 -5.70
N GLY A 357 -37.32 3.48 -5.10
CA GLY A 357 -38.07 2.44 -5.81
C GLY A 357 -37.18 1.67 -6.79
N ARG A 358 -37.54 1.70 -8.07
CA ARG A 358 -36.85 0.98 -9.16
C ARG A 358 -35.95 1.87 -10.04
N ASN A 359 -35.62 3.07 -9.58
CA ASN A 359 -35.02 4.15 -10.38
C ASN A 359 -33.49 4.12 -10.37
N LEU A 360 -32.88 3.10 -10.98
CA LEU A 360 -31.42 2.92 -11.06
C LEU A 360 -30.81 3.64 -12.28
N PRO A 361 -29.48 3.90 -12.29
CA PRO A 361 -28.79 4.39 -13.49
C PRO A 361 -28.90 3.39 -14.64
N ASP A 362 -28.97 3.88 -15.87
CA ASP A 362 -28.85 3.03 -17.06
C ASP A 362 -27.47 2.35 -17.15
N GLU A 363 -27.36 1.31 -17.99
CA GLU A 363 -26.15 0.50 -18.14
C GLU A 363 -24.93 1.33 -18.56
N ASN A 364 -25.10 2.29 -19.49
CA ASN A 364 -24.00 3.14 -19.97
C ASN A 364 -23.48 4.05 -18.85
N LYS A 365 -24.37 4.59 -18.03
CA LYS A 365 -24.03 5.43 -16.89
C LYS A 365 -23.37 4.59 -15.80
N LEU A 366 -23.87 3.40 -15.52
CA LEU A 366 -23.29 2.51 -14.52
C LEU A 366 -21.86 2.11 -14.91
N ARG A 367 -21.64 1.69 -16.16
CA ARG A 367 -20.28 1.41 -16.70
C ARG A 367 -19.33 2.60 -16.55
N LYS A 368 -19.80 3.84 -16.76
CA LYS A 368 -18.98 5.05 -16.52
C LYS A 368 -18.62 5.25 -15.04
N ILE A 369 -19.51 4.90 -14.12
CA ILE A 369 -19.25 4.95 -12.69
C ILE A 369 -18.21 3.89 -12.30
N GLU A 370 -18.36 2.67 -12.80
CA GLU A 370 -17.45 1.54 -12.56
C GLU A 370 -16.01 1.81 -12.99
N ASN A 371 -15.80 2.56 -14.08
CA ASN A 371 -14.46 2.92 -14.54
C ASN A 371 -13.70 3.81 -13.53
N ASN A 372 -14.41 4.44 -12.60
CA ASN A 372 -13.84 5.38 -11.63
C ASN A 372 -13.88 4.85 -10.18
N CYS A 373 -14.25 3.59 -9.96
CA CYS A 373 -14.27 2.99 -8.62
C CYS A 373 -13.96 1.48 -8.63
N ASP A 374 -13.57 0.98 -7.47
CA ASP A 374 -13.32 -0.45 -7.24
C ASP A 374 -14.60 -1.18 -6.80
N GLU A 375 -15.46 -0.49 -6.04
CA GLU A 375 -16.72 -1.02 -5.52
C GLU A 375 -17.82 0.04 -5.58
N ILE A 376 -19.09 -0.41 -5.59
CA ILE A 376 -20.26 0.47 -5.61
C ILE A 376 -21.14 0.19 -4.40
N ILE A 377 -21.61 1.25 -3.75
CA ILE A 377 -22.58 1.17 -2.66
C ILE A 377 -23.92 1.64 -3.22
N PHE A 378 -24.91 0.76 -3.26
CA PHE A 378 -26.28 1.05 -3.64
C PHE A 378 -27.14 1.20 -2.39
N VAL A 379 -27.75 2.35 -2.23
CA VAL A 379 -28.71 2.62 -1.15
C VAL A 379 -30.06 2.93 -1.75
N GLN A 380 -31.01 2.04 -1.49
CA GLN A 380 -32.40 2.24 -1.85
C GLN A 380 -33.09 3.02 -0.73
N LEU A 381 -33.59 4.22 -1.02
CA LEU A 381 -34.44 4.95 -0.10
C LEU A 381 -35.82 4.30 -0.10
N TYR A 382 -36.27 3.90 1.09
CA TYR A 382 -37.58 3.32 1.27
C TYR A 382 -38.58 4.39 1.70
N GLU A 383 -39.67 4.55 0.95
CA GLU A 383 -40.81 5.41 1.29
C GLU A 383 -42.04 4.52 1.63
N PRO A 384 -42.86 4.85 2.65
CA PRO A 384 -43.86 3.94 3.25
C PRO A 384 -44.97 3.41 2.31
N ILE A 385 -45.07 3.93 1.09
CA ILE A 385 -46.10 3.58 0.10
C ILE A 385 -45.66 2.36 -0.76
N ASP A 386 -44.37 2.01 -0.72
CA ASP A 386 -43.80 0.92 -1.53
C ASP A 386 -44.01 -0.45 -0.84
N THR A 387 -45.23 -0.97 -0.93
CA THR A 387 -45.73 -2.13 -0.14
C THR A 387 -45.20 -3.50 -0.57
N THR A 388 -44.27 -3.57 -1.53
CA THR A 388 -43.76 -4.85 -2.04
C THR A 388 -42.24 -4.94 -1.92
N ASN A 389 -41.75 -5.89 -1.12
CA ASN A 389 -40.33 -6.29 -1.00
C ASN A 389 -39.68 -6.71 -2.35
N SER A 390 -40.45 -6.74 -3.45
CA SER A 390 -40.02 -7.03 -4.82
C SER A 390 -39.07 -5.98 -5.41
N SER A 391 -39.09 -4.73 -4.92
CA SER A 391 -38.31 -3.64 -5.53
C SER A 391 -36.80 -3.79 -5.28
N ILE A 392 -36.38 -4.12 -4.05
CA ILE A 392 -34.97 -4.36 -3.72
C ILE A 392 -34.42 -5.62 -4.39
N VAL A 393 -35.28 -6.63 -4.56
CA VAL A 393 -34.96 -7.86 -5.29
C VAL A 393 -34.71 -7.58 -6.76
N ALA A 394 -35.62 -6.85 -7.41
CA ALA A 394 -35.46 -6.43 -8.80
C ALA A 394 -34.21 -5.55 -8.98
N ALA A 395 -33.91 -4.68 -8.02
CA ALA A 395 -32.69 -3.88 -8.02
C ALA A 395 -31.43 -4.76 -7.98
N LYS A 396 -31.36 -5.75 -7.07
CA LYS A 396 -30.22 -6.68 -7.00
C LYS A 396 -30.01 -7.42 -8.31
N GLN A 397 -31.08 -7.98 -8.89
CA GLN A 397 -31.00 -8.71 -10.16
C GLN A 397 -30.52 -7.83 -11.31
N TYR A 398 -31.01 -6.58 -11.40
CA TYR A 398 -30.54 -5.62 -12.39
C TYR A 398 -29.05 -5.33 -12.21
N ILE A 399 -28.62 -5.07 -10.96
CA ILE A 399 -27.23 -4.77 -10.62
C ILE A 399 -26.35 -5.97 -11.01
N GLU A 400 -26.69 -7.19 -10.60
CA GLU A 400 -25.94 -8.40 -10.93
C GLU A 400 -25.80 -8.68 -12.44
N CYS A 401 -26.80 -8.30 -13.23
CA CYS A 401 -26.74 -8.40 -14.70
C CYS A 401 -25.89 -7.28 -15.36
N THR A 402 -25.73 -6.14 -14.69
CA THR A 402 -25.16 -4.92 -15.28
C THR A 402 -23.74 -4.64 -14.80
N THR A 403 -23.41 -5.02 -13.56
CA THR A 403 -22.09 -4.81 -12.95
C THR A 403 -21.37 -6.12 -12.68
N SER A 404 -20.08 -6.15 -13.00
CA SER A 404 -19.16 -7.21 -12.56
C SER A 404 -18.36 -6.81 -11.32
N LYS A 405 -18.61 -5.63 -10.75
CA LYS A 405 -17.91 -5.12 -9.57
C LYS A 405 -18.57 -5.67 -8.30
N ARG A 406 -17.77 -5.83 -7.23
CA ARG A 406 -18.34 -6.06 -5.90
C ARG A 406 -19.16 -4.85 -5.50
N PHE A 407 -20.32 -5.11 -4.90
CA PHE A 407 -21.23 -4.06 -4.48
C PHE A 407 -21.81 -4.31 -3.09
N TYR A 408 -22.36 -3.25 -2.53
CA TYR A 408 -23.22 -3.26 -1.35
C TYR A 408 -24.62 -2.85 -1.79
N LEU A 409 -25.67 -3.51 -1.27
CA LEU A 409 -27.05 -3.12 -1.51
C LEU A 409 -27.84 -3.28 -0.23
N PHE A 410 -28.41 -2.18 0.25
CA PHE A 410 -29.31 -2.21 1.40
C PHE A 410 -30.34 -1.09 1.35
N PRO A 411 -31.51 -1.27 1.99
CA PRO A 411 -32.51 -0.24 2.09
C PRO A 411 -32.22 0.71 3.25
N LEU A 412 -32.62 1.97 3.09
CA LEU A 412 -32.54 2.97 4.13
C LEU A 412 -33.88 3.72 4.25
N PHE A 413 -34.49 3.63 5.43
CA PHE A 413 -35.68 4.39 5.74
C PHE A 413 -35.35 5.89 5.85
N ALA A 414 -35.90 6.70 4.94
CA ALA A 414 -35.57 8.12 4.78
C ALA A 414 -36.80 9.03 4.69
N ASP A 415 -37.98 8.55 5.11
CA ASP A 415 -39.21 9.33 5.09
C ASP A 415 -39.05 10.65 5.87
N ASN A 416 -39.38 11.76 5.20
CA ASN A 416 -39.25 13.14 5.70
C ASN A 416 -37.89 13.47 6.35
N MET A 417 -36.81 12.75 6.00
CA MET A 417 -35.50 12.96 6.61
C MET A 417 -34.77 14.18 6.02
N PRO A 418 -34.25 15.11 6.83
CA PRO A 418 -33.39 16.18 6.32
C PRO A 418 -32.10 15.64 5.68
N ALA A 419 -31.62 16.29 4.61
CA ALA A 419 -30.45 15.86 3.85
C ALA A 419 -29.19 15.63 4.70
N TYR A 420 -28.91 16.51 5.66
CA TYR A 420 -27.76 16.36 6.55
C TYR A 420 -27.85 15.10 7.43
N ARG A 421 -29.06 14.74 7.89
CA ARG A 421 -29.29 13.55 8.71
C ARG A 421 -29.17 12.28 7.89
N LEU A 422 -29.61 12.33 6.63
CA LEU A 422 -29.42 11.24 5.67
C LEU A 422 -27.93 10.97 5.44
N LEU A 423 -27.13 12.02 5.20
CA LEU A 423 -25.69 11.87 5.05
C LEU A 423 -25.01 11.30 6.30
N LEU A 424 -25.34 11.80 7.50
CA LEU A 424 -24.76 11.28 8.73
C LEU A 424 -25.09 9.79 8.91
N ARG A 425 -26.31 9.37 8.58
CA ARG A 425 -26.67 7.94 8.56
C ARG A 425 -25.85 7.16 7.55
N LEU A 426 -25.67 7.69 6.34
CA LEU A 426 -24.86 7.03 5.31
C LEU A 426 -23.40 6.90 5.74
N GLU A 427 -22.81 7.90 6.41
CA GLU A 427 -21.45 7.82 6.95
C GLU A 427 -21.31 6.79 8.08
N ILE A 428 -22.38 6.51 8.84
CA ILE A 428 -22.41 5.47 9.89
C ILE A 428 -22.55 4.08 9.27
N LEU A 429 -23.45 3.94 8.29
CA LEU A 429 -23.86 2.64 7.75
C LEU A 429 -22.94 2.16 6.62
N CYS A 430 -22.44 3.06 5.77
CA CYS A 430 -21.66 2.69 4.59
C CYS A 430 -20.16 2.66 4.88
N PRO A 431 -19.41 1.71 4.29
CA PRO A 431 -17.96 1.87 4.13
C PRO A 431 -17.62 3.21 3.46
N ARG A 432 -16.43 3.75 3.71
CA ARG A 432 -16.01 5.07 3.21
C ARG A 432 -16.21 5.19 1.69
N PHE A 433 -16.78 6.32 1.26
CA PHE A 433 -17.08 6.66 -0.13
C PHE A 433 -16.71 8.11 -0.46
N ASN A 434 -16.43 8.39 -1.73
CA ASN A 434 -15.94 9.71 -2.19
C ASN A 434 -16.92 10.40 -3.15
N ASN A 435 -17.47 9.66 -4.11
CA ASN A 435 -18.41 10.18 -5.11
C ASN A 435 -19.84 9.78 -4.76
N VAL A 436 -20.78 10.71 -4.89
CA VAL A 436 -22.19 10.47 -4.60
C VAL A 436 -23.02 10.73 -5.85
N TYR A 437 -23.72 9.71 -6.31
CA TYR A 437 -24.64 9.74 -7.43
C TYR A 437 -26.06 9.64 -6.91
N VAL A 438 -26.94 10.54 -7.34
CA VAL A 438 -28.36 10.50 -6.99
C VAL A 438 -29.23 10.59 -8.24
N SER A 439 -30.39 9.95 -8.20
CA SER A 439 -31.37 10.11 -9.29
C SER A 439 -31.89 11.55 -9.31
N LYS A 440 -32.32 12.06 -10.49
CA LYS A 440 -32.90 13.41 -10.58
C LYS A 440 -34.12 13.63 -9.67
N GLU A 441 -34.88 12.58 -9.39
CA GLU A 441 -36.05 12.63 -8.50
C GLU A 441 -35.62 12.69 -7.02
N THR A 442 -34.46 12.14 -6.71
CA THR A 442 -33.83 12.17 -5.38
C THR A 442 -32.99 13.44 -5.17
N CYS A 443 -32.91 14.35 -6.15
CA CYS A 443 -32.17 15.61 -6.04
C CYS A 443 -32.65 16.54 -4.92
N LYS A 444 -33.84 16.34 -4.33
CA LYS A 444 -34.34 17.10 -3.16
C LYS A 444 -33.34 17.10 -1.99
N TYR A 445 -32.49 16.08 -1.91
CA TYR A 445 -31.44 15.96 -0.89
C TYR A 445 -30.15 16.73 -1.21
N HIS A 446 -29.99 17.36 -2.39
CA HIS A 446 -28.74 18.04 -2.77
C HIS A 446 -28.48 19.39 -2.10
N LEU A 447 -29.52 20.09 -1.65
CA LEU A 447 -29.47 21.56 -1.52
C LEU A 447 -28.79 22.11 -0.23
N SER A 448 -28.07 21.31 0.56
CA SER A 448 -27.50 21.80 1.85
C SER A 448 -26.28 21.03 2.40
N LEU A 449 -25.44 20.44 1.55
CA LEU A 449 -24.46 19.42 1.96
C LEU A 449 -22.98 19.91 1.96
N PRO A 450 -22.09 19.24 2.72
CA PRO A 450 -20.68 19.66 2.85
C PRO A 450 -19.90 19.55 1.54
N SER A 451 -18.96 20.47 1.31
CA SER A 451 -18.12 20.55 0.09
C SER A 451 -17.22 19.34 -0.18
N LYS A 452 -17.09 18.40 0.77
CA LYS A 452 -16.24 17.20 0.66
C LYS A 452 -16.77 16.15 -0.32
N PHE A 453 -18.05 16.20 -0.71
CA PHE A 453 -18.65 15.22 -1.61
C PHE A 453 -18.83 15.80 -3.02
N VAL A 454 -18.45 15.03 -4.04
CA VAL A 454 -18.75 15.34 -5.44
C VAL A 454 -20.08 14.71 -5.81
N PHE A 455 -21.06 15.55 -6.14
CA PHE A 455 -22.41 15.12 -6.48
C PHE A 455 -22.62 15.03 -7.99
N HIS A 456 -23.27 13.95 -8.41
CA HIS A 456 -23.65 13.74 -9.79
C HIS A 456 -25.11 13.31 -9.87
N SER A 457 -25.87 13.91 -10.80
CA SER A 457 -27.23 13.45 -11.10
C SER A 457 -27.25 12.47 -12.28
N PHE A 458 -28.25 11.59 -12.30
CA PHE A 458 -28.52 10.70 -13.44
C PHE A 458 -30.02 10.63 -13.77
N GLN A 459 -30.34 10.28 -15.02
CA GLN A 459 -31.70 9.93 -15.42
C GLN A 459 -31.97 8.47 -15.06
N PRO A 460 -33.01 8.18 -14.26
CA PRO A 460 -33.28 6.82 -13.85
C PRO A 460 -33.93 6.00 -14.97
N GLN A 461 -33.71 4.70 -14.93
CA GLN A 461 -34.45 3.70 -15.68
C GLN A 461 -35.20 2.81 -14.68
N GLN A 462 -36.50 2.60 -14.90
CA GLN A 462 -37.28 1.65 -14.09
C GLN A 462 -36.90 0.21 -14.45
N THR A 463 -36.60 -0.59 -13.43
CA THR A 463 -36.42 -2.04 -13.58
C THR A 463 -37.78 -2.75 -13.69
N ASN A 464 -37.82 -3.89 -14.37
CA ASN A 464 -39.03 -4.72 -14.46
C ASN A 464 -39.32 -5.41 -13.11
N GLU A 465 -40.58 -5.77 -12.85
CA GLU A 465 -40.91 -6.60 -11.69
C GLU A 465 -40.30 -8.00 -11.86
N SER A 466 -39.68 -8.52 -10.81
CA SER A 466 -39.15 -9.88 -10.78
C SER A 466 -39.99 -10.74 -9.85
N LYS A 467 -40.45 -11.89 -10.36
CA LYS A 467 -40.93 -12.96 -9.49
C LYS A 467 -39.72 -13.69 -8.92
N ASP A 468 -39.62 -13.74 -7.59
CA ASP A 468 -38.50 -14.37 -6.91
C ASP A 468 -38.98 -15.51 -6.03
N ASP A 469 -38.68 -16.73 -6.46
CA ASP A 469 -39.09 -17.96 -5.80
C ASP A 469 -37.97 -18.54 -4.89
N ARG A 470 -36.86 -17.81 -4.69
CA ARG A 470 -35.73 -18.25 -3.86
C ARG A 470 -36.10 -18.35 -2.39
N SER A 471 -35.72 -19.46 -1.77
CA SER A 471 -35.85 -19.68 -0.32
C SER A 471 -34.73 -18.97 0.44
N ARG A 472 -35.06 -18.32 1.56
CA ARG A 472 -34.09 -17.53 2.35
C ARG A 472 -34.11 -17.82 3.82
N ALA A 473 -32.91 -17.89 4.39
CA ALA A 473 -32.68 -17.93 5.83
C ALA A 473 -32.24 -16.55 6.35
N LEU A 474 -32.90 -16.07 7.40
CA LEU A 474 -32.51 -14.86 8.12
C LEU A 474 -31.54 -15.21 9.26
N PHE A 475 -30.33 -14.68 9.20
CA PHE A 475 -29.32 -14.75 10.24
C PHE A 475 -29.05 -13.36 10.83
N ILE A 476 -29.26 -13.21 12.14
CA ILE A 476 -29.05 -11.95 12.85
C ILE A 476 -27.78 -12.06 13.70
N THR A 477 -26.84 -11.11 13.54
CA THR A 477 -25.62 -11.05 14.35
C THR A 477 -25.15 -9.61 14.55
N ARG A 478 -24.42 -9.35 15.65
CA ARG A 478 -23.69 -8.09 15.81
C ARG A 478 -22.38 -8.08 15.02
N ALA A 479 -21.76 -9.24 14.76
CA ALA A 479 -20.47 -9.37 14.08
C ALA A 479 -19.37 -8.41 14.60
N GLN A 480 -19.07 -8.45 15.90
CA GLN A 480 -18.11 -7.56 16.58
C GLN A 480 -16.82 -8.29 17.05
N PRO A 481 -15.97 -8.86 16.17
CA PRO A 481 -16.01 -8.87 14.70
C PRO A 481 -16.72 -10.11 14.10
N PHE A 482 -16.80 -10.18 12.76
CA PHE A 482 -17.16 -11.40 12.04
C PHE A 482 -16.06 -12.47 12.19
N HIS A 483 -16.41 -13.75 12.33
CA HIS A 483 -15.46 -14.81 12.69
C HIS A 483 -15.91 -16.20 12.20
N ASN A 484 -15.08 -17.24 12.38
CA ASN A 484 -15.33 -18.60 11.84
C ASN A 484 -16.66 -19.19 12.30
N GLY A 485 -17.07 -18.96 13.56
CA GLY A 485 -18.40 -19.38 14.04
C GLY A 485 -19.59 -18.74 13.29
N HIS A 486 -19.47 -17.49 12.83
CA HIS A 486 -20.51 -16.86 12.00
C HIS A 486 -20.55 -17.47 10.59
N LEU A 487 -19.37 -17.71 10.00
CA LEU A 487 -19.25 -18.34 8.69
C LEU A 487 -19.87 -19.74 8.68
N GLU A 488 -19.62 -20.56 9.70
CA GLU A 488 -20.20 -21.91 9.79
C GLU A 488 -21.74 -21.89 9.84
N ILE A 489 -22.34 -20.91 10.54
CA ILE A 489 -23.81 -20.76 10.57
C ILE A 489 -24.34 -20.43 9.18
N ILE A 490 -23.66 -19.54 8.46
CA ILE A 490 -24.02 -19.12 7.11
C ILE A 490 -23.90 -20.29 6.13
N GLU A 491 -22.80 -21.03 6.17
CA GLU A 491 -22.57 -22.20 5.32
C GLU A 491 -23.67 -23.26 5.52
N LYS A 492 -24.05 -23.55 6.78
CA LYS A 492 -25.16 -24.46 7.09
C LYS A 492 -26.52 -23.96 6.63
N ALA A 493 -26.73 -22.65 6.59
CA ALA A 493 -27.95 -22.07 6.06
C ALA A 493 -27.99 -22.27 4.53
N LEU A 494 -26.89 -22.01 3.85
CA LEU A 494 -26.75 -22.17 2.39
C LEU A 494 -26.77 -23.63 1.92
N GLU A 495 -26.53 -24.60 2.80
CA GLU A 495 -26.79 -26.02 2.52
C GLU A 495 -28.29 -26.35 2.36
N LYS A 496 -29.18 -25.49 2.87
CA LYS A 496 -30.63 -25.74 2.95
C LYS A 496 -31.51 -24.71 2.24
N TYR A 497 -30.99 -23.50 2.06
CA TYR A 497 -31.71 -22.34 1.54
C TYR A 497 -30.89 -21.69 0.42
N ASP A 498 -31.56 -21.10 -0.58
CA ASP A 498 -30.92 -20.56 -1.78
C ASP A 498 -30.08 -19.30 -1.49
N GLU A 499 -30.51 -18.50 -0.52
CA GLU A 499 -29.79 -17.31 -0.05
C GLU A 499 -29.84 -17.16 1.47
N VAL A 500 -28.84 -16.46 2.03
CA VAL A 500 -28.85 -16.03 3.43
C VAL A 500 -29.00 -14.51 3.54
N ILE A 501 -29.86 -14.06 4.43
CA ILE A 501 -29.97 -12.65 4.80
C ILE A 501 -29.22 -12.44 6.11
N VAL A 502 -28.11 -11.72 6.06
CA VAL A 502 -27.29 -11.40 7.23
C VAL A 502 -27.63 -10.00 7.73
N VAL A 503 -28.33 -9.93 8.86
CA VAL A 503 -28.62 -8.67 9.54
C VAL A 503 -27.49 -8.36 10.50
N LEU A 504 -26.82 -7.24 10.26
CA LEU A 504 -25.84 -6.65 11.16
C LEU A 504 -26.57 -5.77 12.18
N ALA A 505 -26.95 -6.38 13.30
CA ALA A 505 -27.71 -5.74 14.36
C ALA A 505 -26.90 -4.68 15.13
N SER A 506 -27.61 -3.77 15.79
CA SER A 506 -27.05 -2.64 16.54
C SER A 506 -26.12 -1.80 15.67
N ALA A 507 -26.56 -1.44 14.47
CA ALA A 507 -25.78 -0.67 13.51
C ALA A 507 -25.32 0.71 14.05
N GLU A 508 -26.07 1.27 14.99
CA GLU A 508 -25.77 2.52 15.69
C GLU A 508 -24.68 2.40 16.76
N ALA A 509 -24.41 1.18 17.27
CA ALA A 509 -23.44 0.96 18.32
C ALA A 509 -22.01 0.82 17.75
N SER A 510 -21.09 1.63 18.27
CA SER A 510 -19.67 1.64 17.87
C SER A 510 -18.81 2.31 18.96
N PHE A 511 -17.48 2.14 18.91
CA PHE A 511 -16.53 2.74 19.86
C PHE A 511 -16.82 2.46 21.34
N THR A 512 -17.33 1.25 21.63
CA THR A 512 -17.54 0.76 23.00
C THR A 512 -16.82 -0.58 23.19
N GLU A 513 -16.67 -1.01 24.44
CA GLU A 513 -15.98 -2.27 24.74
C GLU A 513 -16.64 -3.50 24.07
N ASP A 514 -17.97 -3.51 24.06
CA ASP A 514 -18.77 -4.59 23.50
C ASP A 514 -19.06 -4.43 22.01
N ASN A 515 -18.99 -3.19 21.51
CA ASN A 515 -19.23 -2.84 20.11
C ASN A 515 -18.14 -1.87 19.65
N PRO A 516 -16.90 -2.35 19.45
CA PRO A 516 -15.79 -1.49 19.05
C PRO A 516 -15.93 -1.03 17.61
N LEU A 517 -16.42 -1.90 16.71
CA LEU A 517 -16.49 -1.61 15.29
C LEU A 517 -17.79 -0.89 14.91
N THR A 518 -17.72 0.00 13.92
CA THR A 518 -18.88 0.64 13.30
C THR A 518 -19.68 -0.33 12.42
N ALA A 519 -20.92 0.01 12.06
CA ALA A 519 -21.69 -0.76 11.08
C ALA A 519 -20.94 -0.88 9.74
N ALA A 520 -20.41 0.24 9.25
CA ALA A 520 -19.59 0.31 8.04
C ALA A 520 -18.40 -0.68 8.06
N GLN A 521 -17.65 -0.74 9.16
CA GLN A 521 -16.51 -1.64 9.29
C GLN A 521 -16.95 -3.11 9.31
N ARG A 522 -18.05 -3.41 10.01
CA ARG A 522 -18.63 -4.77 10.04
C ARG A 522 -19.19 -5.20 8.69
N MET A 523 -19.81 -4.28 7.96
CA MET A 523 -20.22 -4.50 6.58
C MET A 523 -19.01 -4.79 5.71
N GLU A 524 -17.92 -4.03 5.82
CA GLU A 524 -16.70 -4.27 5.03
C GLU A 524 -16.13 -5.67 5.28
N ILE A 525 -15.97 -6.05 6.56
CA ILE A 525 -15.46 -7.37 6.97
C ILE A 525 -16.38 -8.50 6.46
N THR A 526 -17.68 -8.39 6.73
CA THR A 526 -18.66 -9.44 6.39
C THR A 526 -18.80 -9.59 4.88
N ASN A 527 -18.93 -8.47 4.15
CA ASN A 527 -19.10 -8.46 2.70
C ASN A 527 -17.89 -9.08 2.00
N ALA A 528 -16.67 -8.80 2.46
CA ALA A 528 -15.47 -9.39 1.88
C ALA A 528 -15.45 -10.93 2.00
N VAL A 529 -15.86 -11.47 3.16
CA VAL A 529 -15.97 -12.93 3.34
C VAL A 529 -17.05 -13.50 2.42
N LEU A 530 -18.26 -12.94 2.44
CA LEU A 530 -19.39 -13.53 1.71
C LEU A 530 -19.23 -13.42 0.19
N TRP A 531 -18.66 -12.33 -0.33
CA TRP A 531 -18.30 -12.23 -1.74
C TRP A 531 -17.26 -13.29 -2.14
N ALA A 532 -16.22 -13.48 -1.33
CA ALA A 532 -15.16 -14.44 -1.62
C ALA A 532 -15.63 -15.90 -1.58
N ARG A 533 -16.62 -16.20 -0.73
CA ARG A 533 -17.06 -17.58 -0.45
C ARG A 533 -18.34 -18.00 -1.15
N HIS A 534 -19.26 -17.07 -1.42
CA HIS A 534 -20.64 -17.39 -1.77
C HIS A 534 -21.19 -16.60 -2.97
N ASN A 535 -20.37 -15.84 -3.69
CA ASN A 535 -20.63 -15.27 -5.01
C ASN A 535 -22.07 -14.72 -5.25
N GLY A 536 -22.60 -13.92 -4.31
CA GLY A 536 -23.91 -13.26 -4.46
C GLY A 536 -25.10 -13.99 -3.82
N HIS A 537 -24.95 -15.21 -3.29
CA HIS A 537 -26.01 -15.95 -2.56
C HIS A 537 -26.30 -15.41 -1.15
N PHE A 538 -26.24 -14.10 -0.96
CA PHE A 538 -26.44 -13.47 0.33
C PHE A 538 -27.01 -12.05 0.22
N TRP A 539 -27.44 -11.54 1.36
CA TRP A 539 -27.81 -10.15 1.61
C TRP A 539 -27.15 -9.68 2.90
N ILE A 540 -26.74 -8.41 2.97
CA ILE A 540 -26.19 -7.82 4.19
C ILE A 540 -26.95 -6.52 4.47
N PHE A 541 -27.65 -6.48 5.60
CA PHE A 541 -28.41 -5.30 6.02
C PHE A 541 -27.90 -4.76 7.35
N PRO A 542 -27.36 -3.54 7.40
CA PRO A 542 -27.08 -2.88 8.66
C PRO A 542 -28.39 -2.33 9.22
N VAL A 543 -28.82 -2.83 10.38
CA VAL A 543 -30.08 -2.41 11.00
C VAL A 543 -29.79 -1.82 12.37
N ALA A 544 -30.29 -0.60 12.60
CA ALA A 544 -30.24 0.00 13.93
C ALA A 544 -31.21 -0.78 14.82
N TYR A 545 -30.70 -1.50 15.82
CA TYR A 545 -31.45 -2.55 16.49
C TYR A 545 -31.57 -2.20 17.98
N ASN A 546 -32.79 -1.95 18.44
CA ASN A 546 -33.05 -1.59 19.83
C ASN A 546 -33.10 -2.83 20.76
N ASN A 547 -33.06 -2.60 22.07
CA ASN A 547 -33.10 -3.68 23.09
C ASN A 547 -34.50 -4.32 23.26
N TYR A 548 -35.51 -3.99 22.45
CA TYR A 548 -36.90 -4.45 22.62
C TYR A 548 -37.23 -5.64 21.69
N ILE A 549 -37.74 -6.72 22.28
CA ILE A 549 -37.53 -8.09 21.74
C ILE A 549 -38.53 -8.50 20.65
N ALA A 550 -39.75 -7.96 20.54
CA ALA A 550 -40.74 -8.46 19.55
C ALA A 550 -40.95 -7.57 18.31
N GLU A 551 -40.75 -6.26 18.45
CA GLU A 551 -41.06 -5.26 17.42
C GLU A 551 -40.08 -5.29 16.23
N ASN A 552 -38.91 -5.90 16.43
CA ASN A 552 -37.87 -5.97 15.41
C ASN A 552 -38.22 -6.91 14.25
N MET A 553 -39.05 -7.94 14.47
CA MET A 553 -39.42 -8.88 13.39
C MET A 553 -40.29 -8.24 12.29
N PRO A 554 -41.35 -7.46 12.63
CA PRO A 554 -42.06 -6.65 11.64
C PRO A 554 -41.16 -5.70 10.85
N GLU A 555 -40.22 -5.02 11.50
CA GLU A 555 -39.27 -4.11 10.83
C GLU A 555 -38.37 -4.88 9.85
N LEU A 556 -37.85 -6.05 10.25
CA LEU A 556 -37.06 -6.89 9.35
C LEU A 556 -37.88 -7.43 8.17
N LYS A 557 -39.17 -7.73 8.35
CA LYS A 557 -40.07 -8.09 7.23
C LYS A 557 -40.27 -6.94 6.24
N LEU A 558 -40.17 -5.69 6.70
CA LEU A 558 -40.29 -4.50 5.85
C LEU A 558 -38.99 -4.18 5.12
N LEU A 559 -37.85 -4.34 5.79
CA LEU A 559 -36.54 -3.95 5.25
C LEU A 559 -35.89 -5.06 4.42
N CYS A 560 -36.13 -6.33 4.73
CA CYS A 560 -35.48 -7.44 4.05
C CYS A 560 -36.36 -7.98 2.91
N PRO A 561 -35.77 -8.59 1.87
CA PRO A 561 -36.48 -9.52 1.00
C PRO A 561 -37.20 -10.59 1.83
N ASP A 562 -38.29 -11.13 1.28
CA ASP A 562 -39.06 -12.18 1.96
C ASP A 562 -38.16 -13.36 2.33
N PHE A 563 -38.34 -13.85 3.57
CA PHE A 563 -37.56 -14.95 4.14
C PHE A 563 -38.44 -15.98 4.82
N ASN A 564 -38.00 -17.23 4.78
CA ASN A 564 -38.79 -18.39 5.18
C ASN A 564 -38.52 -18.84 6.61
N VAL A 565 -37.29 -18.61 7.11
CA VAL A 565 -36.85 -19.10 8.42
C VAL A 565 -35.93 -18.10 9.11
N VAL A 566 -35.95 -18.07 10.44
CA VAL A 566 -34.90 -17.47 11.25
C VAL A 566 -33.90 -18.55 11.65
N PHE A 567 -32.67 -18.44 11.15
CA PHE A 567 -31.61 -19.43 11.34
C PHE A 567 -30.58 -18.89 12.33
N SER A 568 -30.57 -19.38 13.57
CA SER A 568 -29.76 -18.77 14.64
C SER A 568 -29.46 -19.73 15.78
N THR A 569 -28.27 -19.63 16.37
CA THR A 569 -27.91 -20.32 17.61
C THR A 569 -28.36 -19.57 18.87
N ASN A 570 -28.80 -18.32 18.73
CA ASN A 570 -29.30 -17.51 19.85
C ASN A 570 -30.77 -17.84 20.15
N PRO A 571 -31.12 -18.38 21.34
CA PRO A 571 -32.50 -18.73 21.69
C PRO A 571 -33.43 -17.51 21.73
N VAL A 572 -32.90 -16.30 21.92
CA VAL A 572 -33.71 -15.07 21.82
C VAL A 572 -34.26 -14.91 20.41
N HIS A 573 -33.45 -15.14 19.37
CA HIS A 573 -33.89 -15.00 17.97
C HIS A 573 -35.00 -16.02 17.63
N ALA A 574 -34.89 -17.25 18.12
CA ALA A 574 -35.94 -18.26 17.97
C ALA A 574 -37.25 -17.85 18.68
N LYS A 575 -37.15 -17.23 19.86
CA LYS A 575 -38.32 -16.68 20.57
C LYS A 575 -38.97 -15.54 19.79
N MET A 576 -38.18 -14.61 19.24
CA MET A 576 -38.68 -13.51 18.41
C MET A 576 -39.40 -14.03 17.17
N ALA A 577 -38.81 -15.01 16.47
CA ALA A 577 -39.39 -15.63 15.29
C ALA A 577 -40.75 -16.26 15.61
N ARG A 578 -40.84 -17.02 16.71
CA ARG A 578 -42.07 -17.65 17.17
C ARG A 578 -43.18 -16.62 17.45
N LEU A 579 -42.86 -15.51 18.12
CA LEU A 579 -43.83 -14.44 18.39
C LEU A 579 -44.35 -13.78 17.11
N ALA A 580 -43.53 -13.74 16.06
CA ALA A 580 -43.89 -13.19 14.75
C ALA A 580 -44.45 -14.23 13.76
N ASN A 581 -44.75 -15.46 14.24
CA ASN A 581 -45.20 -16.60 13.44
C ASN A 581 -44.27 -16.95 12.27
N ILE A 582 -42.95 -16.82 12.48
CA ILE A 582 -41.92 -17.22 11.52
C ILE A 582 -41.25 -18.51 12.03
N PRO A 583 -41.06 -19.54 11.17
CA PRO A 583 -40.25 -20.71 11.51
C PRO A 583 -38.85 -20.33 12.00
N SER A 584 -38.29 -21.12 12.92
CA SER A 584 -36.91 -20.94 13.36
C SER A 584 -36.16 -22.27 13.46
N GLU A 585 -34.89 -22.24 13.08
CA GLU A 585 -33.98 -23.38 13.13
C GLU A 585 -32.73 -23.01 13.92
N MET A 586 -32.33 -23.90 14.83
CA MET A 586 -31.11 -23.76 15.62
C MET A 586 -30.06 -24.77 15.14
N PRO A 587 -29.05 -24.35 14.34
CA PRO A 587 -28.04 -25.27 13.85
C PRO A 587 -27.09 -25.71 14.96
N LYS A 588 -26.62 -26.96 14.88
CA LYS A 588 -25.47 -27.42 15.66
C LYS A 588 -24.19 -26.93 14.98
N ILE A 589 -23.40 -26.10 15.67
CA ILE A 589 -22.11 -25.58 15.20
C ILE A 589 -20.95 -26.30 15.88
N LYS A 590 -19.87 -26.55 15.13
CA LYS A 590 -18.62 -27.18 15.62
C LYS A 590 -17.66 -26.14 16.19
N SER A 591 -17.61 -24.96 15.58
CA SER A 591 -16.78 -23.84 16.02
C SER A 591 -17.24 -23.31 17.38
N ASP A 592 -16.32 -23.23 18.33
CA ASP A 592 -16.51 -22.61 19.65
C ASP A 592 -16.08 -21.13 19.69
N VAL A 593 -15.57 -20.61 18.56
CA VAL A 593 -15.11 -19.22 18.43
C VAL A 593 -16.21 -18.22 18.77
N ARG A 594 -15.87 -17.29 19.67
CA ARG A 594 -16.73 -16.17 20.07
C ARG A 594 -16.04 -14.84 19.78
N ALA A 595 -16.85 -13.87 19.35
CA ALA A 595 -16.42 -12.48 19.18
C ALA A 595 -15.75 -11.90 20.45
N THR A 596 -16.29 -12.19 21.64
CA THR A 596 -15.72 -11.73 22.93
C THR A 596 -14.30 -12.23 23.13
N THR A 597 -14.04 -13.51 22.84
CA THR A 597 -12.70 -14.11 22.95
C THR A 597 -11.71 -13.44 22.00
N ILE A 598 -12.12 -13.12 20.78
CA ILE A 598 -11.28 -12.38 19.82
C ILE A 598 -10.92 -10.99 20.38
N ARG A 599 -11.91 -10.25 20.91
CA ARG A 599 -11.67 -8.92 21.49
C ARG A 599 -10.72 -8.98 22.69
N GLU A 600 -10.92 -9.95 23.58
CA GLU A 600 -10.04 -10.16 24.74
C GLU A 600 -8.62 -10.55 24.34
N ASN A 601 -8.45 -11.41 23.34
CA ASN A 601 -7.13 -11.80 22.85
C ASN A 601 -6.40 -10.60 22.25
N VAL A 602 -7.08 -9.81 21.41
CA VAL A 602 -6.50 -8.60 20.83
C VAL A 602 -6.02 -7.62 21.91
N LYS A 603 -6.85 -7.34 22.92
CA LYS A 603 -6.51 -6.47 24.06
C LYS A 603 -5.27 -6.95 24.83
N LYS A 604 -5.14 -8.27 24.98
CA LYS A 604 -4.03 -8.90 25.71
C LYS A 604 -2.82 -9.20 24.81
N ALA A 605 -2.82 -8.75 23.54
CA ALA A 605 -1.83 -9.09 22.53
C ALA A 605 -1.61 -10.61 22.35
N LEU A 606 -2.66 -11.40 22.55
CA LEU A 606 -2.69 -12.86 22.33
C LEU A 606 -3.12 -13.19 20.89
N PRO A 607 -2.74 -14.37 20.36
CA PRO A 607 -3.15 -14.80 19.01
C PRO A 607 -4.67 -14.87 18.84
N ALA A 608 -5.19 -14.22 17.80
CA ALA A 608 -6.61 -14.28 17.41
C ALA A 608 -6.81 -14.56 15.91
N ASP A 609 -5.73 -14.61 15.14
CA ASP A 609 -5.76 -14.59 13.67
C ASP A 609 -6.48 -15.82 13.09
N SER A 610 -6.24 -17.01 13.67
CA SER A 610 -6.86 -18.26 13.24
C SER A 610 -8.36 -18.37 13.57
N MET A 611 -8.90 -17.44 14.37
CA MET A 611 -10.30 -17.42 14.77
C MET A 611 -11.21 -16.76 13.72
N MET A 612 -10.62 -16.11 12.72
CA MET A 612 -11.34 -15.39 11.66
C MET A 612 -10.98 -15.95 10.28
N PRO A 613 -11.90 -15.89 9.30
CA PRO A 613 -11.55 -16.13 7.91
C PRO A 613 -10.47 -15.14 7.46
N ARG A 614 -9.61 -15.54 6.52
CA ARG A 614 -8.50 -14.71 6.03
C ARG A 614 -8.97 -13.35 5.53
N GLU A 615 -10.07 -13.34 4.80
CA GLU A 615 -10.69 -12.16 4.21
C GLU A 615 -11.18 -11.19 5.31
N ALA A 616 -11.75 -11.72 6.39
CA ALA A 616 -12.14 -10.93 7.55
C ALA A 616 -10.94 -10.38 8.31
N LEU A 617 -9.92 -11.22 8.55
CA LEU A 617 -8.68 -10.85 9.25
C LEU A 617 -7.97 -9.68 8.58
N GLN A 618 -7.83 -9.73 7.25
CA GLN A 618 -7.18 -8.69 6.45
C GLN A 618 -7.79 -7.29 6.68
N ILE A 619 -9.12 -7.23 6.79
CA ILE A 619 -9.84 -5.96 7.01
C ILE A 619 -9.84 -5.60 8.50
N PHE A 620 -10.11 -6.58 9.37
CA PHE A 620 -10.17 -6.38 10.81
C PHE A 620 -8.87 -5.78 11.37
N MET A 621 -7.72 -6.19 10.84
CA MET A 621 -6.41 -5.65 11.24
C MET A 621 -6.29 -4.13 11.07
N LYS A 622 -7.09 -3.49 10.19
CA LYS A 622 -7.14 -2.01 10.06
C LYS A 622 -7.74 -1.33 11.29
N TYR A 623 -8.66 -2.02 11.95
CA TYR A 623 -9.47 -1.49 13.04
C TYR A 623 -9.04 -2.09 14.38
N LYS A 624 -7.97 -2.89 14.39
CA LYS A 624 -7.45 -3.56 15.58
C LYS A 624 -7.17 -2.58 16.71
N ASP A 625 -6.65 -1.40 16.37
CA ASP A 625 -6.33 -0.35 17.35
C ASP A 625 -7.56 0.22 18.07
N GLN A 626 -8.78 0.03 17.54
CA GLN A 626 -10.02 0.45 18.22
C GLN A 626 -10.40 -0.50 19.37
N LEU A 627 -9.70 -1.62 19.50
CA LEU A 627 -9.89 -2.59 20.59
C LEU A 627 -8.91 -2.39 21.74
N ILE A 628 -7.85 -1.63 21.52
CA ILE A 628 -6.78 -1.30 22.49
C ILE A 628 -7.14 0.05 23.12
#